data_AF-A0A7V2TU53-F1
#
_entry.id   AF-A0A7V2TU53-F1
#
_cell.length_a   1.000
_cell.length_b   1.000
_cell.length_c   1.000
_cell.angle_alpha   90.00
_cell.angle_beta   90.00
_cell.angle_gamma   90.00
#
_symmetry.space_group_name_H-M   'P 1'
#
loop_
_entity.id
_entity.type
_entity.pdbx_description
1 polymer ?
#
loop_
_entity_poly.entity_id
_entity_poly.type
_entity_poly.pdbx_seq_one_letter_code
_entity_poly.pdbx_strand_id
1 'polypeptide(L)'
;MHEGSVRKALTDRGVSRRDFLRFCTTMAATLALPSSMVPRIARALEKPMKPPVIWLELSDCAGDTESMLRATKPTVAEVVLDVISLEYHETIMAPSGKAAEKSKKDVLQKYKGKYIAIVEGSIPTGANGAYCCIGGKSALEIAREVC
;
A
#
# COMPACT_ATOMS: atom_id res chain seq x y z
N MET A 1 -14.72 1.00 -9.34
CA MET A 1 -13.93 -0.07 -10.01
C MET A 1 -13.02 0.48 -11.11
N HIS A 2 -12.14 1.43 -10.83
CA HIS A 2 -11.18 1.93 -11.82
C HIS A 2 -9.74 1.75 -11.33
N GLU A 3 -9.31 0.50 -11.10
CA GLU A 3 -7.87 0.18 -11.18
C GLU A 3 -7.47 0.20 -12.66
N GLY A 4 -7.21 1.42 -13.16
CA GLY A 4 -6.74 1.65 -14.51
C GLY A 4 -5.26 1.99 -14.48
N SER A 5 -4.43 1.06 -14.97
CA SER A 5 -3.12 1.37 -15.56
C SER A 5 -3.13 2.74 -16.27
N VAL A 6 -2.05 3.54 -16.21
CA VAL A 6 -1.98 4.84 -16.90
C VAL A 6 -2.38 4.69 -18.37
N ARG A 7 -2.02 3.55 -18.98
CA ARG A 7 -2.44 3.21 -20.33
C ARG A 7 -3.96 3.04 -20.49
N LYS A 8 -4.66 2.42 -19.54
CA LYS A 8 -6.12 2.25 -19.58
C LYS A 8 -6.80 3.62 -19.46
N ALA A 9 -6.38 4.45 -18.52
CA ALA A 9 -6.90 5.82 -18.38
C ALA A 9 -6.66 6.67 -19.65
N LEU A 10 -5.50 6.50 -20.30
CA LEU A 10 -5.20 7.17 -21.57
C LEU A 10 -6.04 6.60 -22.73
N THR A 11 -6.29 5.29 -22.76
CA THR A 11 -7.12 4.65 -23.79
C THR A 11 -8.57 5.09 -23.69
N ASP A 12 -9.11 5.20 -22.48
CA ASP A 12 -10.48 5.71 -22.23
C ASP A 12 -10.64 7.18 -22.69
N ARG A 13 -9.53 7.91 -22.79
CA ARG A 13 -9.45 9.28 -23.34
C ARG A 13 -9.09 9.33 -24.83
N GLY A 14 -9.10 8.21 -25.53
CA GLY A 14 -8.85 8.13 -26.97
C GLY A 14 -7.37 8.12 -27.39
N VAL A 15 -6.43 7.99 -26.47
CA VAL A 15 -5.00 7.90 -26.79
C VAL A 15 -4.68 6.50 -27.33
N SER A 16 -4.14 6.43 -28.53
CA SER A 16 -3.79 5.15 -29.15
C SER A 16 -2.54 4.53 -28.49
N ARG A 17 -2.39 3.21 -28.62
CA ARG A 17 -1.17 2.50 -28.20
C ARG A 17 0.11 3.10 -28.83
N ARG A 18 0.01 3.62 -30.06
CA ARG A 18 1.12 4.25 -30.77
C ARG A 18 1.52 5.57 -30.13
N ASP A 19 0.53 6.38 -29.75
CA ASP A 19 0.77 7.68 -29.11
C ASP A 19 1.34 7.50 -27.70
N PHE A 20 0.89 6.48 -26.97
CA PHE A 20 1.49 6.10 -25.69
C PHE A 20 2.97 5.70 -25.82
N LEU A 21 3.34 4.90 -26.83
CA LEU A 21 4.74 4.54 -27.06
C LEU A 21 5.58 5.73 -27.53
N ARG A 22 5.00 6.65 -28.31
CA ARG A 22 5.66 7.92 -28.65
C ARG A 22 5.98 8.72 -27.39
N PHE A 23 5.02 8.85 -26.49
CA PHE A 23 5.24 9.50 -25.19
C PHE A 23 6.38 8.84 -24.39
N CYS A 24 6.39 7.51 -24.28
CA CYS A 24 7.47 6.79 -23.59
C CYS A 24 8.84 7.01 -24.26
N THR A 25 8.88 7.16 -25.59
CA THR A 25 10.09 7.47 -26.36
C THR A 25 10.57 8.89 -26.09
N THR A 26 9.65 9.86 -26.07
CA THR A 26 9.93 11.25 -25.69
C THR A 26 10.48 11.32 -24.26
N MET A 27 9.89 10.59 -23.31
CA MET A 27 10.39 10.51 -21.94
C MET A 27 11.81 9.95 -21.86
N ALA A 28 12.10 8.87 -22.60
CA ALA A 28 13.44 8.30 -22.66
C ALA A 28 14.45 9.36 -23.16
N ALA A 29 14.10 10.07 -24.24
CA ALA A 29 14.95 11.12 -24.80
C ALA A 29 15.15 12.28 -23.80
N THR A 30 14.09 12.75 -23.13
CA THR A 30 14.19 13.84 -22.14
C THR A 30 15.05 13.49 -20.94
N LEU A 31 15.09 12.21 -20.56
CA LEU A 31 15.90 11.69 -19.45
C LEU A 31 17.30 11.23 -19.91
N ALA A 32 17.68 11.46 -21.18
CA ALA A 32 18.92 10.98 -21.79
C ALA A 32 19.12 9.46 -21.65
N LEU A 33 18.02 8.69 -21.69
CA LEU A 33 18.03 7.23 -21.60
C LEU A 33 18.08 6.59 -23.00
N PRO A 34 18.73 5.41 -23.14
CA PRO A 34 18.79 4.70 -24.41
C PRO A 34 17.39 4.23 -24.86
N SER A 35 17.17 4.09 -26.16
CA SER A 35 15.90 3.64 -26.74
C SER A 35 15.46 2.25 -26.26
N SER A 36 16.41 1.41 -25.83
CA SER A 36 16.16 0.12 -25.19
C SER A 36 15.40 0.22 -23.86
N MET A 37 15.36 1.39 -23.21
CA MET A 37 14.59 1.64 -21.98
C MET A 37 13.11 1.95 -22.24
N VAL A 38 12.71 2.27 -23.47
CA VAL A 38 11.31 2.61 -23.81
C VAL A 38 10.30 1.52 -23.39
N PRO A 39 10.54 0.21 -23.63
CA PRO A 39 9.65 -0.84 -23.14
C PRO A 39 9.59 -0.96 -21.61
N ARG A 40 10.62 -0.49 -20.90
CA ARG A 40 10.67 -0.49 -19.43
C ARG A 40 9.87 0.68 -18.86
N ILE A 41 9.98 1.86 -19.47
CA ILE A 41 9.15 3.03 -19.16
C ILE A 41 7.67 2.72 -19.41
N ALA A 42 7.34 2.14 -20.57
CA ALA A 42 5.98 1.73 -20.90
C ALA A 42 5.40 0.78 -19.85
N ARG A 43 6.16 -0.26 -19.45
CA ARG A 43 5.73 -1.21 -18.41
C ARG A 43 5.56 -0.57 -17.03
N ALA A 44 6.39 0.41 -16.68
CA ALA A 44 6.30 1.12 -15.41
C ALA A 44 5.04 1.99 -15.36
N LEU A 45 4.76 2.74 -16.43
CA LEU A 45 3.52 3.50 -16.56
C LEU A 45 2.29 2.57 -16.67
N GLU A 46 2.47 1.38 -17.23
CA GLU A 46 1.39 0.40 -17.32
C GLU A 46 1.09 -0.30 -15.99
N LYS A 47 2.00 -0.30 -15.02
CA LYS A 47 1.81 -0.91 -13.70
C LYS A 47 1.61 0.16 -12.63
N PRO A 48 0.37 0.43 -12.20
CA PRO A 48 0.16 1.08 -10.93
C PRO A 48 0.49 0.05 -9.85
N MET A 49 1.73 0.03 -9.37
CA MET A 49 2.06 -0.74 -8.17
C MET A 49 1.97 0.21 -6.99
N LYS A 50 0.76 0.33 -6.44
CA LYS A 50 0.55 1.03 -5.17
C LYS A 50 1.43 0.35 -4.11
N PRO A 51 2.24 1.08 -3.33
CA PRO A 51 3.05 0.48 -2.28
C PRO A 51 2.14 -0.30 -1.31
N PRO A 52 2.44 -1.58 -1.02
CA PRO A 52 1.68 -2.33 -0.04
C PRO A 52 1.95 -1.79 1.35
N VAL A 53 0.90 -1.59 2.13
CA VAL A 53 0.95 -1.06 3.48
C VAL A 53 0.24 -2.02 4.43
N ILE A 54 0.88 -2.27 5.57
CA ILE A 54 0.28 -2.90 6.74
C ILE A 54 0.28 -1.88 7.87
N TRP A 55 -0.89 -1.58 8.41
CA TRP A 55 -1.09 -0.67 9.53
C TRP A 55 -1.48 -1.47 10.77
N LEU A 56 -0.61 -1.45 11.78
CA LEU A 56 -0.81 -2.14 13.04
C LEU A 56 -1.36 -1.16 14.08
N GLU A 57 -2.53 -1.47 14.63
CA GLU A 57 -3.10 -0.77 15.79
C GLU A 57 -2.68 -1.56 17.03
N LEU A 58 -1.80 -0.99 17.86
CA LEU A 58 -1.28 -1.67 19.07
C LEU A 58 -1.90 -1.05 20.33
N SER A 59 -1.10 -0.50 21.26
CA SER A 59 -1.65 0.24 22.40
C SER A 59 -1.95 1.67 21.97
N ASP A 60 -3.02 1.82 21.21
CA ASP A 60 -3.44 3.05 20.55
C ASP A 60 -4.77 3.61 21.09
N CYS A 61 -5.21 4.70 20.47
CA CYS A 61 -6.51 5.31 20.72
C CYS A 61 -7.32 5.57 19.44
N ALA A 62 -6.89 5.02 18.29
CA ALA A 62 -7.38 5.28 16.94
C ALA A 62 -7.28 6.74 16.46
N GLY A 63 -6.55 7.59 17.18
CA GLY A 63 -6.43 9.02 16.87
C GLY A 63 -5.65 9.29 15.58
N ASP A 64 -4.62 8.48 15.27
CA ASP A 64 -3.85 8.63 14.03
C ASP A 64 -4.68 8.13 12.83
N THR A 65 -5.47 7.07 13.03
CA THR A 65 -6.47 6.61 12.07
C THR A 65 -7.56 7.66 11.80
N GLU A 66 -8.14 8.27 12.84
CA GLU A 66 -9.12 9.36 12.69
C GLU A 66 -8.52 10.61 12.04
N SER A 67 -7.24 10.90 12.30
CA SER A 67 -6.49 11.96 11.61
C SER A 67 -6.42 11.69 10.10
N MET A 68 -6.14 10.44 9.69
CA MET A 68 -6.14 10.04 8.27
C MET A 68 -7.51 10.29 7.62
N LEU A 69 -8.62 10.04 8.33
CA LEU A 69 -9.98 10.30 7.84
C LEU A 69 -10.24 11.80 7.56
N ARG A 70 -9.46 12.72 8.16
CA ARG A 70 -9.56 14.17 7.91
C ARG A 70 -8.58 14.71 6.89
N ALA A 71 -7.76 13.85 6.27
CA ALA A 71 -6.90 14.25 5.17
C ALA A 71 -7.73 14.80 4.00
N THR A 72 -7.25 15.87 3.36
CA THR A 72 -7.96 16.54 2.25
C THR A 72 -7.21 16.53 0.93
N LYS A 73 -5.89 16.30 0.94
CA LYS A 73 -5.02 16.32 -0.26
C LYS A 73 -3.81 15.39 -0.06
N PRO A 74 -3.93 14.09 -0.37
CA PRO A 74 -5.13 13.37 -0.80
C PRO A 74 -6.16 13.16 0.32
N THR A 75 -7.42 12.88 -0.04
CA THR A 75 -8.47 12.39 0.87
C THR A 75 -8.24 10.93 1.25
N VAL A 76 -8.85 10.44 2.34
CA VAL A 76 -8.71 9.03 2.74
C VAL A 76 -9.13 8.04 1.65
N ALA A 77 -10.17 8.38 0.87
CA ALA A 77 -10.63 7.55 -0.23
C ALA A 77 -9.56 7.45 -1.33
N GLU A 78 -8.97 8.59 -1.72
CA GLU A 78 -7.87 8.62 -2.69
C GLU A 78 -6.62 7.90 -2.16
N VAL A 79 -6.32 8.03 -0.86
CA VAL A 79 -5.20 7.29 -0.24
C VAL A 79 -5.36 5.79 -0.42
N VAL A 80 -6.51 5.24 -0.03
CA VAL A 80 -6.77 3.79 -0.05
C VAL A 80 -7.00 3.25 -1.47
N LEU A 81 -7.62 4.05 -2.35
CA LEU A 81 -7.95 3.60 -3.70
C LEU A 81 -6.78 3.80 -4.68
N ASP A 82 -6.05 4.90 -4.58
CA ASP A 82 -5.15 5.38 -5.63
C ASP A 82 -3.67 5.49 -5.18
N VAL A 83 -3.40 5.80 -3.91
CA VAL A 83 -2.02 6.06 -3.44
C VAL A 83 -1.33 4.81 -2.93
N ILE A 84 -1.95 4.07 -2.01
CA ILE A 84 -1.38 2.88 -1.36
C ILE A 84 -2.27 1.65 -1.54
N SER A 85 -1.68 0.46 -1.45
CA SER A 85 -2.44 -0.78 -1.27
C SER A 85 -2.50 -1.04 0.22
N LEU A 86 -3.56 -0.60 0.90
CA LEU A 86 -3.73 -0.84 2.32
C LEU A 86 -4.26 -2.27 2.52
N GLU A 87 -3.35 -3.19 2.80
CA GLU A 87 -3.64 -4.64 2.80
C GLU A 87 -4.10 -5.15 4.17
N TYR A 88 -3.81 -4.40 5.24
CA TYR A 88 -4.23 -4.70 6.61
C TYR A 88 -4.35 -3.41 7.43
N HIS A 89 -5.50 -3.19 8.07
CA HIS A 89 -5.80 -2.09 8.97
C HIS A 89 -7.09 -2.41 9.73
N GLU A 90 -7.02 -2.63 11.04
CA GLU A 90 -8.10 -3.26 11.82
C GLU A 90 -9.39 -2.43 11.85
N THR A 91 -9.29 -1.10 11.90
CA THR A 91 -10.45 -0.20 11.90
C THR A 91 -11.33 -0.29 10.65
N ILE A 92 -10.75 -0.44 9.44
CA ILE A 92 -11.50 -0.30 8.18
C ILE A 92 -11.49 -1.55 7.27
N MET A 93 -10.74 -2.59 7.63
CA MET A 93 -10.69 -3.82 6.84
C MET A 93 -12.01 -4.60 6.90
N ALA A 94 -12.38 -5.23 5.79
CA ALA A 94 -13.58 -6.07 5.73
C ALA A 94 -13.49 -7.41 6.50
N PRO A 95 -12.38 -8.19 6.44
CA PRO A 95 -12.29 -9.45 7.17
C PRO A 95 -12.01 -9.23 8.67
N SER A 96 -12.44 -10.19 9.50
CA SER A 96 -12.24 -10.16 10.95
C SER A 96 -11.74 -11.51 11.49
N GLY A 97 -11.28 -11.53 12.74
CA GLY A 97 -10.80 -12.73 13.42
C GLY A 97 -9.75 -13.51 12.60
N LYS A 98 -10.00 -14.80 12.36
CA LYS A 98 -9.07 -15.65 11.60
C LYS A 98 -8.84 -15.18 10.16
N ALA A 99 -9.85 -14.56 9.53
CA ALA A 99 -9.71 -14.03 8.18
C ALA A 99 -8.79 -12.79 8.16
N ALA A 100 -8.89 -11.94 9.19
CA ALA A 100 -7.98 -10.80 9.35
C ALA A 100 -6.52 -11.27 9.55
N GLU A 101 -6.31 -12.24 10.44
CA GLU A 101 -5.01 -12.85 10.67
C GLU A 101 -4.42 -13.50 9.41
N LYS A 102 -5.28 -14.08 8.56
CA LYS A 102 -4.87 -14.58 7.25
C LYS A 102 -4.41 -13.44 6.35
N SER A 103 -5.15 -12.33 6.25
CA SER A 103 -4.75 -11.16 5.45
C SER A 103 -3.37 -10.64 5.87
N LYS A 104 -3.13 -10.47 7.17
CA LYS A 104 -1.80 -10.09 7.70
C LYS A 104 -0.71 -11.05 7.23
N LYS A 105 -0.91 -12.36 7.41
CA LYS A 105 0.06 -13.38 6.98
C LYS A 105 0.31 -13.35 5.47
N ASP A 106 -0.73 -13.19 4.68
CA ASP A 106 -0.63 -13.09 3.22
C ASP A 106 0.23 -11.89 2.81
N VAL A 107 0.12 -10.75 3.49
CA VAL A 107 0.98 -9.57 3.26
C VAL A 107 2.44 -9.89 3.49
N LEU A 108 2.76 -10.48 4.64
CA LEU A 108 4.13 -10.82 5.02
C LEU A 108 4.78 -11.80 4.04
N GLN A 109 4.00 -12.73 3.47
CA GLN A 109 4.49 -13.69 2.48
C GLN A 109 4.62 -13.07 1.08
N LYS A 110 3.56 -12.40 0.61
CA LYS A 110 3.46 -11.87 -0.76
C LYS A 110 4.36 -10.66 -1.00
N TYR A 111 4.52 -9.80 0.01
CA TYR A 111 5.20 -8.53 -0.10
C TYR A 111 6.46 -8.44 0.77
N LYS A 112 7.05 -9.57 1.17
CA LYS A 112 8.27 -9.62 1.99
C LYS A 112 9.35 -8.66 1.47
N GLY A 113 9.79 -7.74 2.33
CA GLY A 113 10.79 -6.72 2.02
C GLY A 113 10.34 -5.62 1.06
N LYS A 114 9.04 -5.50 0.79
CA LYS A 114 8.46 -4.52 -0.15
C LYS A 114 7.30 -3.71 0.43
N TYR A 115 6.70 -4.15 1.55
CA TYR A 115 5.64 -3.40 2.22
C TYR A 115 6.20 -2.34 3.16
N ILE A 116 5.40 -1.31 3.41
CA ILE A 116 5.62 -0.33 4.47
C ILE A 116 4.80 -0.79 5.69
N ALA A 117 5.45 -0.90 6.84
CA ALA A 117 4.78 -1.12 8.11
C ALA A 117 4.54 0.23 8.80
N ILE A 118 3.30 0.48 9.18
CA ILE A 118 2.91 1.60 10.03
C ILE A 118 2.49 1.02 11.37
N VAL A 119 2.97 1.61 12.46
CA VAL A 119 2.58 1.25 13.82
C VAL A 119 1.91 2.45 14.45
N GLU A 120 0.66 2.29 14.84
CA GLU A 120 -0.12 3.25 15.61
C GLU A 120 -0.16 2.77 17.08
N GLY A 121 0.09 3.71 17.99
CA GLY A 121 0.19 3.43 19.42
C GLY A 121 1.54 2.86 19.88
N SER A 122 1.62 2.60 21.19
CA SER A 122 2.86 2.09 21.83
C SER A 122 2.97 0.57 21.76
N ILE A 123 4.21 0.07 21.90
CA ILE A 123 4.51 -1.38 22.01
C ILE A 123 4.81 -1.69 23.49
N PRO A 124 3.83 -2.16 24.28
CA PRO A 124 4.06 -2.43 25.70
C PRO A 124 4.93 -3.67 25.88
N THR A 125 6.00 -3.54 26.66
CA THR A 125 6.96 -4.62 26.95
C THR A 125 6.86 -5.17 28.37
N GLY A 126 6.17 -4.47 29.27
CA GLY A 126 5.95 -4.91 30.64
C GLY A 126 5.05 -6.14 30.73
N ALA A 127 5.08 -6.83 31.88
CA ALA A 127 4.36 -8.10 32.10
C ALA A 127 4.59 -9.13 30.98
N ASN A 128 5.82 -9.20 30.44
CA ASN A 128 6.17 -10.04 29.29
C ASN A 128 5.29 -9.80 28.04
N GLY A 129 4.87 -8.55 27.81
CA GLY A 129 4.03 -8.16 26.66
C GLY A 129 2.53 -8.38 26.85
N ALA A 130 2.07 -8.79 28.03
CA ALA A 130 0.68 -9.16 28.27
C ALA A 130 -0.33 -7.99 28.26
N TYR A 131 0.13 -6.73 28.22
CA TYR A 131 -0.75 -5.56 28.27
C TYR A 131 -1.53 -5.30 26.97
N CYS A 132 -1.08 -5.83 25.84
CA CYS A 132 -1.77 -5.72 24.57
C CYS A 132 -1.57 -7.03 23.78
N CYS A 133 -2.66 -7.76 23.56
CA CYS A 133 -2.65 -9.05 22.89
C CYS A 133 -3.71 -9.09 21.80
N ILE A 134 -3.30 -9.41 20.57
CA ILE A 134 -4.16 -9.47 19.38
C ILE A 134 -4.00 -10.86 18.77
N GLY A 135 -5.12 -11.56 18.55
CA GLY A 135 -5.08 -12.93 18.00
C GLY A 135 -4.28 -13.92 18.84
N GLY A 136 -4.10 -13.67 20.14
CA GLY A 136 -3.31 -14.50 21.05
C GLY A 136 -1.80 -14.24 21.03
N LYS A 137 -1.33 -13.21 20.32
CA LYS A 137 0.08 -12.75 20.33
C LYS A 137 0.19 -11.40 20.99
N SER A 138 1.27 -11.16 21.73
CA SER A 138 1.55 -9.83 22.27
C SER A 138 1.88 -8.83 21.17
N ALA A 139 1.61 -7.55 21.41
CA ALA A 139 2.01 -6.45 20.52
C ALA A 139 3.52 -6.47 20.19
N LEU A 140 4.35 -6.87 21.15
CA LEU A 140 5.80 -7.01 20.96
C LEU A 140 6.16 -8.13 19.97
N GLU A 141 5.50 -9.29 20.06
CA GLU A 141 5.68 -10.38 19.10
C GLU A 141 5.22 -9.98 17.71
N ILE A 142 4.07 -9.30 17.61
CA ILE A 142 3.52 -8.82 16.33
C ILE A 142 4.48 -7.81 15.69
N ALA A 143 4.97 -6.83 16.44
CA ALA A 143 5.91 -5.83 15.92
C ALA A 143 7.20 -6.47 15.41
N ARG A 144 7.76 -7.47 16.12
CA ARG A 144 8.95 -8.21 15.68
C ARG A 144 8.72 -9.12 14.46
N GLU A 145 7.49 -9.59 14.27
CA GLU A 145 7.14 -10.40 13.11
C GLU A 145 6.98 -9.54 11.84
N VAL A 146 6.50 -8.30 12.01
CA VAL A 146 6.13 -7.40 10.89
C VAL A 146 7.22 -6.39 10.55
N CYS A 147 8.00 -5.89 11.51
CA CYS A 147 9.02 -4.86 11.33
C CYS A 147 10.44 -5.42 11.39
#